data_AF-A0A7S2J1G6-F1
#
_entry.id   AF-A0A7S2J1G6-F1
#
_cell.length_a   1.000
_cell.length_b   1.000
_cell.length_c   1.000
_cell.angle_alpha   90.00
_cell.angle_beta   90.00
_cell.angle_gamma   90.00
#
_symmetry.space_group_name_H-M   'P 1'
#
loop_
_entity.id
_entity.type
_entity.pdbx_description
1 polymer ?
#
loop_
_entity_poly.entity_id
_entity_poly.type
_entity_poly.pdbx_seq_one_letter_code
_entity_poly.pdbx_strand_id
1 'polypeptide(L)'
;RGRAAQPLSLDGAVERAARGTPECPSVGSAGHWLGMCKPCDFVHRGLCTNEAACKYCHLCGPQEGKVRKQQKKALARAAKQWQYQSWQAQAAARAAGGA
;
A
#
# COMPACT_ATOMS: atom_id res chain seq x y z
N ARG A 1 35.83 37.99 -3.96
CA ARG A 1 35.59 36.56 -4.27
C ARG A 1 34.57 36.05 -3.26
N GLY A 2 33.31 35.85 -3.66
CA GLY A 2 32.24 35.41 -2.76
C GLY A 2 32.34 33.92 -2.46
N ARG A 3 32.30 33.53 -1.18
CA ARG A 3 32.25 32.14 -0.74
C ARG A 3 30.85 31.59 -1.06
N ALA A 4 30.77 30.60 -1.94
CA ALA A 4 29.50 29.89 -2.17
C ALA A 4 29.06 29.23 -0.85
N ALA A 5 27.80 29.43 -0.48
CA ALA A 5 27.19 28.71 0.63
C ALA A 5 27.10 27.24 0.23
N GLN A 6 27.81 26.37 0.95
CA GLN A 6 27.67 24.93 0.74
C GLN A 6 26.38 24.45 1.40
N PRO A 7 25.59 23.59 0.74
CA PRO A 7 24.40 23.03 1.33
C PRO A 7 24.80 22.16 2.54
N LEU A 8 24.17 22.40 3.67
CA LEU A 8 24.30 21.55 4.85
C LEU A 8 23.51 20.26 4.58
N SER A 9 24.20 19.15 4.34
CA SER A 9 23.59 17.81 4.29
C SER A 9 23.51 17.24 5.70
N LEU A 10 22.30 16.86 6.11
CA LEU A 10 22.04 16.25 7.41
C LEU A 10 22.19 14.72 7.40
N ASP A 11 22.46 14.12 6.24
CA ASP A 11 22.46 12.66 6.04
C ASP A 11 23.53 11.90 6.84
N GLY A 12 24.55 12.62 7.33
CA GLY A 12 25.60 12.09 8.21
C GLY A 12 25.54 12.58 9.65
N ALA A 13 24.63 13.50 9.98
CA ALA A 13 24.50 14.07 11.32
C ALA A 13 23.60 13.22 12.24
N VAL A 14 22.81 12.32 11.66
CA VAL A 14 21.89 11.44 12.39
C VAL A 14 22.36 10.00 12.24
N GLU A 15 22.61 9.33 13.37
CA GLU A 15 22.85 7.89 13.42
C GLU A 15 21.70 7.15 12.73
N ARG A 16 22.02 6.39 11.67
CA ARG A 16 21.04 5.49 11.04
C ARG A 16 20.79 4.33 11.98
N ALA A 17 19.66 4.35 12.67
CA ALA A 17 19.18 3.17 13.39
C ALA A 17 19.08 2.01 12.40
N ALA A 18 19.99 1.05 12.51
CA ALA A 18 20.05 -0.12 11.62
C ALA A 18 18.78 -0.98 11.72
N ARG A 19 18.05 -0.88 12.84
CA ARG A 19 16.83 -1.63 13.14
C ARG A 19 15.69 -0.69 13.52
N GLY A 20 14.49 -0.99 13.04
CA GLY A 20 13.28 -0.26 13.41
C GLY A 20 12.86 -0.53 14.86
N THR A 21 11.83 0.14 15.33
CA THR A 21 11.27 -0.09 16.68
C THR A 21 10.20 -1.17 16.65
N PRO A 22 9.80 -1.77 17.78
CA PRO A 22 8.71 -2.75 17.81
C PRO A 22 7.39 -2.20 17.27
N GLU A 23 7.12 -0.90 17.42
CA GLU A 23 5.91 -0.22 16.96
C GLU A 23 6.00 0.23 15.50
N CYS A 24 7.23 0.38 14.97
CA CYS A 24 7.49 0.75 13.59
C CYS A 24 8.75 0.02 13.07
N PRO A 25 8.66 -1.30 12.81
CA PRO A 25 9.81 -2.14 12.44
C PRO A 25 10.34 -1.88 11.03
N SER A 26 9.59 -1.15 10.20
CA SER A 26 9.98 -0.77 8.85
C SER A 26 9.32 0.53 8.41
N VAL A 27 9.90 1.23 7.43
CA VAL A 27 9.30 2.43 6.80
C VAL A 27 7.86 2.18 6.37
N GLY A 28 7.57 0.99 5.80
CA GLY A 28 6.23 0.61 5.37
C GLY A 28 5.23 0.36 6.51
N SER A 29 5.68 0.31 7.76
CA SER A 29 4.83 0.10 8.94
C SER A 29 4.19 1.40 9.48
N ALA A 30 4.63 2.58 9.02
CA ALA A 30 4.14 3.87 9.51
C ALA A 30 2.60 4.04 9.40
N GLY A 31 1.98 3.47 8.36
CA GLY A 31 0.53 3.50 8.16
C GLY A 31 -0.22 2.28 8.68
N HIS A 32 0.38 1.44 9.53
CA HIS A 32 -0.20 0.16 9.94
C HIS A 32 -1.51 0.34 10.70
N TRP A 33 -1.49 1.16 11.76
CA TRP A 33 -2.63 1.39 12.65
C TRP A 33 -3.80 2.10 11.97
N LEU A 34 -3.54 2.77 10.85
CA LEU A 34 -4.55 3.40 9.99
C LEU A 34 -5.10 2.44 8.92
N GLY A 35 -4.59 1.22 8.83
CA GLY A 35 -4.93 0.26 7.77
C GLY A 35 -4.39 0.62 6.38
N MET A 36 -3.66 1.73 6.24
CA MET A 36 -3.13 2.25 4.97
C MET A 36 -1.82 1.58 4.53
N CYS A 37 -1.27 0.70 5.36
CA CYS A 37 -0.04 -0.01 5.07
C CYS A 37 -0.19 -1.07 3.96
N LYS A 38 0.94 -1.51 3.40
CA LYS A 38 1.01 -2.67 2.48
C LYS A 38 1.86 -3.77 3.11
N PRO A 39 1.32 -4.98 3.37
CA PRO A 39 2.07 -6.08 3.97
C PRO A 39 3.34 -6.43 3.17
N CYS A 40 4.41 -6.81 3.87
CA CYS A 40 5.62 -7.36 3.26
C CYS A 40 5.42 -8.85 2.94
N ASP A 41 5.64 -9.25 1.69
CA ASP A 41 5.51 -10.66 1.26
C ASP A 41 6.62 -11.57 1.83
N PHE A 42 7.73 -10.98 2.28
CA PHE A 42 8.97 -11.68 2.64
C PHE A 42 9.24 -11.75 4.15
N VAL A 43 8.63 -10.87 4.96
CA VAL A 43 8.94 -10.77 6.41
C VAL A 43 8.64 -12.06 7.17
N HIS A 44 7.47 -12.67 6.94
CA HIS A 44 7.05 -13.92 7.58
C HIS A 44 7.79 -15.16 7.06
N ARG A 45 8.60 -15.00 6.00
CA ARG A 45 9.46 -16.06 5.47
C ARG A 45 10.91 -15.91 5.94
N GLY A 46 11.23 -14.84 6.69
CA GLY A 46 12.61 -14.50 7.05
C GLY A 46 13.48 -14.09 5.86
N LEU A 47 12.87 -13.70 4.74
CA LEU A 47 13.58 -13.36 3.48
C LEU A 47 13.69 -11.85 3.23
N CYS A 48 13.21 -11.01 4.14
CA CYS A 48 13.29 -9.56 3.97
C CYS A 48 14.68 -9.05 4.36
N THR A 49 15.46 -8.58 3.37
CA THR A 49 16.81 -8.04 3.58
C THR A 49 16.84 -6.54 3.82
N ASN A 50 15.72 -5.85 3.67
CA ASN A 50 15.65 -4.39 3.76
C ASN A 50 15.49 -3.86 5.20
N GLU A 51 15.34 -4.75 6.19
CA GLU A 51 15.21 -4.42 7.61
C GLU A 51 14.28 -3.21 7.87
N ALA A 52 14.76 -2.18 8.58
CA ALA A 52 14.02 -0.96 8.88
C ALA A 52 13.70 -0.12 7.63
N ALA A 53 14.53 -0.21 6.59
CA ALA A 53 14.34 0.51 5.34
C ALA A 53 13.28 -0.15 4.42
N CYS A 54 12.71 -1.29 4.81
CA CYS A 54 11.68 -1.94 4.01
C CYS A 54 10.46 -1.03 3.81
N LYS A 55 10.10 -0.80 2.55
CA LYS A 55 8.92 0.01 2.16
C LYS A 55 7.59 -0.69 2.42
N TYR A 56 7.63 -1.95 2.87
CA TYR A 56 6.47 -2.76 3.19
C TYR A 56 6.35 -3.00 4.69
N CYS A 57 5.13 -3.17 5.15
CA CYS A 57 4.79 -3.33 6.55
C CYS A 57 5.23 -4.69 7.10
N HIS A 58 5.95 -4.66 8.22
CA HIS A 58 6.39 -5.85 8.95
C HIS A 58 5.45 -6.22 10.12
N LEU A 59 4.48 -5.36 10.45
CA LEU A 59 3.49 -5.60 11.52
C LEU A 59 2.28 -6.42 11.08
N CYS A 60 1.96 -6.42 9.77
CA CYS A 60 0.84 -7.20 9.26
C CYS A 60 1.07 -8.70 9.47
N GLY A 61 0.05 -9.45 9.87
CA GLY A 61 0.15 -10.91 9.99
C GLY A 61 0.39 -11.64 8.66
N PRO A 62 0.79 -12.93 8.70
CA PRO A 62 1.21 -13.70 7.52
C PRO A 62 0.11 -13.89 6.46
N GLN A 63 -1.16 -13.81 6.86
CA GLN A 63 -2.31 -14.01 5.97
C GLN A 63 -2.86 -12.69 5.41
N GLU A 64 -2.48 -11.54 5.97
CA GLU A 64 -3.01 -10.22 5.61
C GLU A 64 -2.82 -9.90 4.12
N GLY A 65 -1.66 -10.22 3.56
CA GLY A 65 -1.40 -10.03 2.13
C GLY A 65 -2.36 -10.83 1.25
N LYS A 66 -2.68 -12.07 1.65
CA LYS A 66 -3.61 -12.95 0.94
C LYS A 66 -5.04 -12.43 1.07
N VAL A 67 -5.47 -12.08 2.28
CA VAL A 67 -6.81 -11.54 2.57
C VAL A 67 -7.06 -10.26 1.78
N ARG A 68 -6.15 -9.27 1.84
CA ARG A 68 -6.29 -8.00 1.11
C ARG A 68 -6.32 -8.19 -0.40
N LYS A 69 -5.52 -9.13 -0.93
CA LYS A 69 -5.55 -9.47 -2.36
C LYS A 69 -6.88 -10.10 -2.77
N GLN A 70 -7.47 -10.95 -1.94
CA GLN A 70 -8.79 -11.53 -2.18
C GLN A 70 -9.90 -10.47 -2.13
N GLN A 71 -9.89 -9.60 -1.12
CA GLN A 71 -10.82 -8.48 -1.00
C GLN A 71 -10.76 -7.56 -2.22
N LYS A 72 -9.55 -7.15 -2.66
CA LYS A 72 -9.37 -6.33 -3.85
C LYS A 72 -9.95 -7.00 -5.11
N LYS A 73 -9.76 -8.31 -5.26
CA LYS A 73 -10.33 -9.08 -6.39
C LYS A 73 -11.85 -9.14 -6.31
N ALA A 74 -12.43 -9.33 -5.13
CA ALA A 74 -13.88 -9.35 -4.93
C ALA A 74 -14.51 -8.00 -5.28
N LEU A 75 -13.94 -6.90 -4.80
CA LEU A 75 -14.40 -5.54 -5.13
C LEU A 75 -14.31 -5.25 -6.63
N ALA A 76 -13.21 -5.62 -7.28
CA ALA A 76 -13.06 -5.44 -8.73
C ALA A 76 -14.12 -6.23 -9.53
N ARG A 77 -14.46 -7.45 -9.10
CA ARG A 77 -15.53 -8.25 -9.71
C ARG A 77 -16.89 -7.61 -9.52
N ALA A 78 -17.20 -7.14 -8.30
CA ALA A 78 -18.44 -6.46 -7.99
C ALA A 78 -18.61 -5.18 -8.82
N ALA A 79 -17.55 -4.37 -8.94
CA ALA A 79 -17.57 -3.15 -9.75
C ALA A 79 -17.85 -3.44 -11.23
N LYS A 80 -17.20 -4.47 -11.81
CA LYS A 80 -17.46 -4.88 -13.20
C LYS A 80 -18.91 -5.37 -13.39
N GLN A 81 -19.43 -6.14 -12.44
CA GLN A 81 -20.81 -6.62 -12.48
C GLN A 81 -21.80 -5.46 -12.44
N TRP A 82 -21.57 -4.48 -11.56
CA TRP A 82 -22.40 -3.27 -11.46
C TRP A 82 -22.38 -2.47 -12.76
N GLN A 83 -21.19 -2.27 -13.35
CA GLN A 83 -21.07 -1.62 -14.66
C GLN A 83 -21.89 -2.33 -15.74
N TYR A 84 -21.79 -3.66 -15.82
CA TYR A 84 -22.54 -4.44 -16.81
C TYR A 84 -24.06 -4.33 -16.60
N GLN A 85 -24.53 -4.46 -15.36
CA GLN A 85 -25.94 -4.31 -15.02
C GLN A 85 -26.46 -2.90 -15.33
N SER A 86 -25.66 -1.87 -15.02
CA SER A 86 -26.03 -0.47 -15.32
C SER A 86 -26.15 -0.24 -16.83
N TRP A 87 -25.25 -0.82 -17.63
CA TRP A 87 -25.29 -0.74 -19.08
C TRP A 87 -26.53 -1.45 -19.65
N GLN A 88 -26.83 -2.66 -19.16
CA GLN A 88 -28.04 -3.39 -19.54
C GLN A 88 -29.32 -2.62 -19.20
N ALA A 89 -29.42 -2.07 -18.00
CA ALA A 89 -30.58 -1.29 -17.56
C ALA A 89 -30.78 -0.03 -18.41
N GLN A 90 -29.69 0.69 -18.72
CA GLN A 90 -29.75 1.86 -19.62
C GLN A 90 -30.17 1.47 -21.04
N ALA A 91 -29.66 0.36 -21.58
CA ALA A 91 -30.04 -0.13 -22.90
C ALA A 91 -31.54 -0.50 -22.95
N ALA A 92 -32.05 -1.17 -21.92
CA ALA A 92 -33.46 -1.53 -21.81
C ALA A 92 -34.37 -0.29 -21.71
N ALA A 93 -34.00 0.69 -20.88
CA ALA A 93 -34.76 1.93 -20.74
C ALA A 93 -34.84 2.73 -22.06
N ARG A 94 -33.73 2.79 -22.81
CA ARG A 94 -33.70 3.43 -24.13
C ARG A 94 -34.59 2.73 -25.16
N ALA A 95 -34.67 1.39 -25.11
CA ALA A 95 -35.57 0.63 -25.98
C ALA A 95 -37.06 0.84 -25.62
N ALA A 96 -37.37 0.99 -24.32
CA ALA A 96 -38.75 1.17 -23.85
C ALA A 96 -39.30 2.60 -24.03
N GLY A 97 -38.45 3.63 -23.99
CA GLY A 97 -38.85 5.03 -24.17
C GLY A 97 -38.87 5.54 -25.61
N GLY A 98 -38.63 4.67 -26.59
CA GLY A 98 -38.62 4.98 -28.02
C GLY A 98 -39.94 4.68 -28.74
N ALA A 99 -41.08 4.94 -28.09
CA ALA A 99 -42.42 4.86 -28.67
C ALA A 99 -43.05 6.25 -28.74
#